data_AF-A0A256ZF37-F1
#
_entry.id   AF-A0A256ZF37-F1
#
_cell.length_a   1.000
_cell.length_b   1.000
_cell.length_c   1.000
_cell.angle_alpha   90.00
_cell.angle_beta   90.00
_cell.angle_gamma   90.00
#
_symmetry.space_group_name_H-M   'P 1'
#
loop_
_entity.id
_entity.type
_entity.pdbx_description
1 polymer ?
#
loop_
_entity_poly.entity_id
_entity_poly.type
_entity_poly.pdbx_seq_one_letter_code
_entity_poly.pdbx_strand_id
1 'polypeptide(L)'
;MVKVGVAGVGMTKVGKLVSRSLRELASEALMKATDDAGGVKPDAIVVGNMMSSLVEQENLASLIADTAGLRGISGFKVEGACGSGGAAVLAGYSLVASGLFQVVAVVGVEKLSELPTPDVTRGLAWAADADYELIHGVSFSGLNALVMRNYMEKYGVSREEMAAWPVLMHENGYHNPYA
;
A
#
# COMPACT_ATOMS: atom_id res chain seq x y z
N MET A 1 18.33 -17.68 12.24
CA MET A 1 17.71 -16.78 11.24
C MET A 1 18.71 -16.57 10.11
N VAL A 2 18.27 -16.74 8.87
CA VAL A 2 19.11 -16.46 7.69
C VAL A 2 19.21 -14.94 7.46
N LYS A 3 20.25 -14.48 6.76
CA LYS A 3 20.34 -13.08 6.33
C LYS A 3 19.31 -12.83 5.24
N VAL A 4 18.54 -11.76 5.38
CA VAL A 4 17.54 -11.34 4.39
C VAL A 4 18.04 -10.06 3.72
N GLY A 5 17.85 -9.95 2.41
CA GLY A 5 18.20 -8.77 1.62
C GLY A 5 17.16 -8.50 0.55
N VAL A 6 17.17 -7.29 0.01
CA VAL A 6 16.32 -6.90 -1.13
C VAL A 6 17.10 -7.14 -2.41
N ALA A 7 16.58 -8.00 -3.28
CA ALA A 7 17.23 -8.36 -4.54
C ALA A 7 16.94 -7.34 -5.66
N GLY A 8 15.77 -6.70 -5.65
CA GLY A 8 15.39 -5.66 -6.60
C GLY A 8 14.11 -4.94 -6.18
N VAL A 9 13.86 -3.78 -6.78
CA VAL A 9 12.71 -2.92 -6.48
C VAL A 9 12.02 -2.42 -7.75
N GLY A 10 10.71 -2.16 -7.65
CA GLY A 10 9.92 -1.68 -8.76
C GLY A 10 8.70 -0.92 -8.28
N MET A 11 8.33 0.13 -9.01
CA MET A 11 7.14 0.94 -8.71
C MET A 11 6.47 1.45 -9.98
N THR A 12 5.16 1.68 -9.89
CA THR A 12 4.39 2.41 -10.89
C THR A 12 4.39 3.90 -10.55
N LYS A 13 3.97 4.75 -11.49
CA LYS A 13 3.59 6.12 -11.12
C LYS A 13 2.39 6.09 -10.17
N VAL A 14 2.32 7.04 -9.25
CA VAL A 14 1.14 7.30 -8.43
C VAL A 14 0.27 8.32 -9.16
N GLY A 15 -1.05 8.14 -9.09
CA GLY A 15 -1.98 9.12 -9.68
C GLY A 15 -3.35 8.53 -10.01
N LYS A 16 -4.14 9.32 -10.74
CA LYS A 16 -5.49 8.94 -11.18
C LYS A 16 -5.44 8.08 -12.45
N LEU A 17 -5.08 6.81 -12.30
CA LEU A 17 -4.81 5.90 -13.41
C LEU A 17 -6.05 5.14 -13.90
N VAL A 18 -7.08 5.84 -14.40
CA VAL A 18 -8.40 5.25 -14.71
C VAL A 18 -8.39 4.10 -15.72
N SER A 19 -7.44 4.07 -16.65
CA SER A 19 -7.33 3.02 -17.68
C SER A 19 -6.55 1.78 -17.24
N ARG A 20 -6.08 1.75 -15.99
CA ARG A 20 -5.23 0.69 -15.45
C ARG A 20 -5.93 0.00 -14.29
N SER A 21 -6.08 -1.31 -14.36
CA SER A 21 -6.66 -2.14 -13.31
C SER A 21 -5.65 -2.41 -12.18
N LEU A 22 -6.15 -2.82 -11.00
CA LEU A 22 -5.34 -3.19 -9.84
C LEU A 22 -4.26 -4.24 -10.18
N ARG A 23 -4.66 -5.30 -10.89
CA ARG A 23 -3.76 -6.40 -11.31
C ARG A 23 -2.65 -5.91 -12.25
N GLU A 24 -2.94 -4.99 -13.16
CA GLU A 24 -1.94 -4.44 -14.09
C GLU A 24 -0.93 -3.55 -13.37
N LEU A 25 -1.34 -2.81 -12.34
CA LEU A 25 -0.44 -2.00 -11.53
C LEU A 25 0.50 -2.91 -10.72
N ALA A 26 -0.04 -3.95 -10.09
CA ALA A 26 0.75 -4.92 -9.35
C ALA A 26 1.73 -5.68 -10.28
N SER A 27 1.26 -6.18 -11.42
CA SER A 27 2.11 -6.86 -12.41
C SER A 27 3.23 -5.96 -12.92
N GLU A 28 2.97 -4.68 -13.23
CA GLU A 28 4.01 -3.75 -13.68
C GLU A 28 5.09 -3.55 -12.60
N ALA A 29 4.69 -3.32 -11.35
CA ALA A 29 5.64 -3.15 -10.25
C ALA A 29 6.49 -4.41 -10.03
N LEU A 30 5.87 -5.59 -10.08
CA LEU A 30 6.55 -6.88 -9.94
C LEU A 30 7.52 -7.17 -11.09
N MET A 31 7.14 -6.88 -12.34
CA MET A 31 8.02 -7.04 -13.49
C MET A 31 9.25 -6.15 -13.35
N LYS A 32 9.07 -4.87 -13.01
CA LYS A 32 10.19 -3.94 -12.77
C LYS A 32 11.12 -4.42 -11.65
N ALA A 33 10.55 -4.92 -10.55
CA ALA A 33 11.34 -5.46 -9.43
C ALA A 33 12.10 -6.74 -9.81
N THR A 34 11.50 -7.59 -10.64
CA THR A 34 12.12 -8.82 -11.15
C THR A 34 13.26 -8.48 -12.10
N ASP A 35 13.07 -7.50 -12.99
CA ASP A 35 14.10 -7.04 -13.93
C ASP A 35 15.30 -6.41 -13.18
N ASP A 36 15.03 -5.56 -12.18
CA ASP A 36 16.05 -4.97 -11.31
C ASP A 36 16.83 -6.03 -10.52
N ALA A 37 16.16 -7.11 -10.12
CA ALA A 37 16.77 -8.28 -9.48
C ALA A 37 17.54 -9.21 -10.45
N GLY A 38 17.67 -8.87 -11.73
CA GLY A 38 18.35 -9.70 -12.72
C GLY A 38 17.56 -10.94 -13.16
N GLY A 39 16.24 -10.89 -13.11
CA GLY A 39 15.35 -11.96 -13.57
C GLY A 39 15.10 -13.08 -12.57
N VAL A 40 15.42 -12.85 -11.29
CA VAL A 40 15.19 -13.83 -10.21
C VAL A 40 13.70 -14.11 -10.06
N LYS A 41 13.32 -15.39 -10.04
CA LYS A 41 11.92 -15.81 -9.91
C LYS A 41 11.56 -16.09 -8.44
N PRO A 42 10.45 -15.54 -7.94
CA PRO A 42 9.98 -15.81 -6.59
C PRO A 42 9.31 -17.19 -6.44
N ASP A 43 9.44 -17.78 -5.26
CA ASP A 43 8.76 -19.03 -4.86
C ASP A 43 7.41 -18.75 -4.16
N ALA A 44 7.25 -17.52 -3.66
CA ALA A 44 6.04 -17.07 -3.00
C ALA A 44 5.78 -15.57 -3.22
N ILE A 45 4.53 -15.15 -3.02
CA ILE A 45 4.08 -13.76 -3.10
C ILE A 45 3.30 -13.34 -1.85
N VAL A 46 3.61 -12.15 -1.33
CA VAL A 46 2.82 -11.47 -0.30
C VAL A 46 2.27 -10.18 -0.87
N VAL A 47 0.95 -10.04 -0.82
CA VAL A 47 0.25 -8.85 -1.32
C VAL A 47 -0.24 -8.01 -0.15
N GLY A 48 0.26 -6.78 -0.03
CA GLY A 48 -0.29 -5.78 0.88
C GLY A 48 -1.40 -4.99 0.20
N ASN A 49 -2.62 -5.07 0.71
CA ASN A 49 -3.75 -4.32 0.18
C ASN A 49 -4.83 -4.11 1.25
N MET A 50 -5.37 -2.89 1.32
CA MET A 50 -6.42 -2.54 2.26
C MET A 50 -7.81 -2.63 1.61
N MET A 51 -7.96 -2.11 0.38
CA MET A 51 -9.28 -1.81 -0.18
C MET A 51 -9.78 -2.79 -1.25
N SER A 52 -9.24 -4.01 -1.30
CA SER A 52 -9.68 -5.09 -2.22
C SER A 52 -11.18 -5.31 -2.19
N SER A 53 -11.77 -5.25 -1.00
CA SER A 53 -13.20 -5.49 -0.80
C SER A 53 -14.06 -4.39 -1.41
N LEU A 54 -13.53 -3.17 -1.50
CA LEU A 54 -14.23 -2.02 -2.09
C LEU A 54 -14.27 -2.13 -3.63
N VAL A 55 -13.33 -2.84 -4.23
CA VAL A 55 -13.29 -3.15 -5.67
C VAL A 55 -13.79 -4.59 -5.97
N GLU A 56 -14.50 -5.20 -5.02
CA GLU A 56 -15.13 -6.52 -5.13
C GLU A 56 -14.18 -7.66 -5.54
N GLN A 57 -12.88 -7.55 -5.21
CA GLN A 57 -11.86 -8.50 -5.65
C GLN A 57 -10.95 -8.95 -4.52
N GLU A 58 -11.27 -10.08 -3.89
CA GLU A 58 -10.42 -10.74 -2.90
C GLU A 58 -9.39 -11.67 -3.54
N ASN A 59 -8.75 -12.54 -2.75
CA ASN A 59 -7.75 -13.52 -3.18
C ASN A 59 -6.66 -12.92 -4.12
N LEU A 60 -6.18 -11.73 -3.76
CA LEU A 60 -5.29 -10.94 -4.60
C LEU A 60 -3.97 -11.63 -4.89
N ALA A 61 -3.45 -12.46 -3.98
CA ALA A 61 -2.21 -13.20 -4.22
C ALA A 61 -2.32 -14.13 -5.43
N SER A 62 -3.41 -14.91 -5.52
CA SER A 62 -3.66 -15.79 -6.66
C SER A 62 -3.87 -14.98 -7.94
N LEU A 63 -4.67 -13.91 -7.85
CA LEU A 63 -4.97 -13.04 -8.97
C LEU A 63 -3.72 -12.41 -9.60
N ILE A 64 -2.87 -11.83 -8.74
CA ILE A 64 -1.67 -11.11 -9.16
C ILE A 64 -0.60 -12.12 -9.62
N ALA A 65 -0.47 -13.27 -8.96
CA ALA A 65 0.44 -14.32 -9.43
C ALA A 65 0.08 -14.78 -10.85
N ASP A 66 -1.20 -14.95 -11.15
CA ASP A 66 -1.68 -15.30 -12.50
C ASP A 66 -1.31 -14.23 -13.53
N THR A 67 -1.63 -12.96 -13.24
CA THR A 67 -1.38 -11.85 -14.17
C THR A 67 0.08 -11.42 -14.29
N ALA A 68 0.92 -11.77 -13.31
CA ALA A 68 2.36 -11.53 -13.35
C ALA A 68 3.14 -12.70 -13.98
N GLY A 69 2.46 -13.77 -14.42
CA GLY A 69 3.11 -14.95 -14.99
C GLY A 69 3.83 -15.83 -13.96
N LEU A 70 3.47 -15.70 -12.69
CA LEU A 70 4.03 -16.41 -11.54
C LEU A 70 3.12 -17.58 -11.11
N ARG A 71 2.49 -18.28 -12.06
CA ARG A 71 1.55 -19.37 -11.76
C ARG A 71 2.24 -20.48 -10.97
N GLY A 72 1.55 -20.99 -9.94
CA GLY A 72 1.99 -22.12 -9.13
C GLY A 72 2.80 -21.74 -7.88
N ILE A 73 3.08 -20.45 -7.65
CA ILE A 73 3.74 -19.99 -6.42
C ILE A 73 2.76 -19.90 -5.25
N SER A 74 3.27 -20.05 -4.03
CA SER A 74 2.45 -19.84 -2.82
C SER A 74 2.19 -18.36 -2.57
N GLY A 75 1.09 -18.00 -1.92
CA GLY A 75 0.92 -16.60 -1.54
C GLY A 75 -0.35 -16.28 -0.79
N PHE A 76 -0.35 -15.10 -0.18
CA PHE A 76 -1.49 -14.59 0.58
C PHE A 76 -1.54 -13.07 0.55
N LYS A 77 -2.73 -12.53 0.83
CA LYS A 77 -2.96 -11.11 1.08
C LYS A 77 -2.75 -10.84 2.57
N VAL A 78 -2.09 -9.74 2.91
CA VAL A 78 -2.06 -9.17 4.25
C VAL A 78 -2.69 -7.79 4.26
N GLU A 79 -3.30 -7.46 5.38
CA GLU A 79 -4.04 -6.22 5.59
C GLU A 79 -3.60 -5.65 6.95
N GLY A 80 -3.41 -4.33 6.97
CA GLY A 80 -2.96 -3.56 8.13
C GLY A 80 -3.23 -2.07 7.92
N ALA A 81 -4.42 -1.75 7.42
CA ALA A 81 -4.88 -0.45 6.93
C ALA A 81 -3.88 0.17 5.94
N CYS A 82 -3.58 1.46 6.08
CA CYS A 82 -2.56 2.16 5.30
C CYS A 82 -1.15 1.55 5.48
N GLY A 83 -0.93 0.74 6.51
CA GLY A 83 0.31 0.01 6.78
C GLY A 83 0.43 -1.32 6.06
N SER A 84 -0.55 -1.72 5.23
CA SER A 84 -0.56 -3.03 4.56
C SER A 84 0.69 -3.34 3.75
N GLY A 85 1.31 -2.34 3.11
CA GLY A 85 2.60 -2.51 2.43
C GLY A 85 3.75 -2.86 3.39
N GLY A 86 3.80 -2.20 4.56
CA GLY A 86 4.77 -2.52 5.62
C GLY A 86 4.52 -3.90 6.24
N ALA A 87 3.25 -4.26 6.45
CA ALA A 87 2.87 -5.60 6.90
C ALA A 87 3.31 -6.67 5.87
N ALA A 88 3.19 -6.38 4.57
CA ALA A 88 3.65 -7.28 3.52
C ALA A 88 5.18 -7.46 3.52
N VAL A 89 5.94 -6.40 3.77
CA VAL A 89 7.40 -6.48 3.96
C VAL A 89 7.75 -7.32 5.18
N LEU A 90 7.07 -7.11 6.31
CA LEU A 90 7.29 -7.91 7.53
C LEU A 90 6.99 -9.40 7.31
N ALA A 91 5.88 -9.71 6.64
CA ALA A 91 5.51 -11.08 6.31
C ALA A 91 6.51 -11.70 5.33
N GLY A 92 6.91 -11.00 4.26
CA GLY A 92 7.91 -11.46 3.30
C GLY A 92 9.27 -11.71 3.96
N TYR A 93 9.74 -10.79 4.81
CA TYR A 93 10.93 -10.97 5.63
C TYR A 93 10.84 -12.24 6.47
N SER A 94 9.71 -12.47 7.15
CA SER A 94 9.52 -13.63 8.03
C SER A 94 9.56 -14.95 7.25
N LEU A 95 9.00 -14.98 6.05
CA LEU A 95 9.03 -16.15 5.16
C LEU A 95 10.46 -16.50 4.72
N VAL A 96 11.28 -15.51 4.38
CA VAL A 96 12.70 -15.74 4.03
C VAL A 96 13.51 -16.09 5.28
N ALA A 97 13.37 -15.32 6.36
CA ALA A 97 14.15 -15.48 7.60
C ALA A 97 13.94 -16.83 8.29
N SER A 98 12.74 -17.42 8.13
CA SER A 98 12.40 -18.76 8.62
C SER A 98 12.99 -19.89 7.76
N GLY A 99 13.42 -19.59 6.54
CA GLY A 99 13.89 -20.57 5.56
C GLY A 99 12.78 -21.30 4.82
N LEU A 100 11.51 -20.89 4.99
CA LEU A 100 10.38 -21.51 4.29
C LEU A 100 10.41 -21.25 2.78
N PHE A 101 10.87 -20.07 2.37
CA PHE A 101 11.08 -19.70 0.98
C PHE A 101 12.44 -19.01 0.81
N GLN A 102 13.07 -19.17 -0.36
CA GLN A 102 14.34 -18.50 -0.66
C GLN A 102 14.10 -17.11 -1.27
N VAL A 103 13.13 -17.00 -2.18
CA VAL A 103 12.76 -15.74 -2.83
C VAL A 103 11.28 -15.49 -2.64
N VAL A 104 10.94 -14.33 -2.06
CA VAL A 104 9.55 -13.90 -1.85
C VAL A 104 9.33 -12.56 -2.53
N ALA A 105 8.35 -12.51 -3.44
CA ALA A 105 7.85 -11.27 -3.99
C ALA A 105 6.95 -10.57 -2.97
N VAL A 106 7.19 -9.28 -2.73
CA VAL A 106 6.34 -8.44 -1.89
C VAL A 106 5.80 -7.30 -2.75
N VAL A 107 4.48 -7.15 -2.80
CA VAL A 107 3.85 -6.08 -3.57
C VAL A 107 2.74 -5.40 -2.76
N GLY A 108 2.82 -4.08 -2.66
CA GLY A 108 1.72 -3.25 -2.21
C GLY A 108 0.97 -2.72 -3.43
N VAL A 109 -0.36 -2.81 -3.44
CA VAL A 109 -1.15 -2.26 -4.55
C VAL A 109 -2.47 -1.70 -4.03
N GLU A 110 -2.94 -0.62 -4.64
CA GLU A 110 -4.25 -0.05 -4.34
C GLU A 110 -4.88 0.55 -5.59
N LYS A 111 -6.23 0.50 -5.66
CA LYS A 111 -6.98 1.01 -6.81
C LYS A 111 -8.26 1.72 -6.37
N LEU A 112 -8.16 3.02 -6.14
CA LEU A 112 -9.28 3.83 -5.62
C LEU A 112 -9.91 4.75 -6.67
N SER A 113 -9.23 4.97 -7.81
CA SER A 113 -9.68 5.94 -8.83
C SER A 113 -10.93 5.54 -9.61
N GLU A 114 -11.43 4.32 -9.41
CA GLU A 114 -12.64 3.79 -10.07
C GLU A 114 -13.92 4.13 -9.32
N LEU A 115 -13.81 4.65 -8.11
CA LEU A 115 -14.95 4.89 -7.23
C LEU A 115 -15.14 6.37 -6.92
N PRO A 116 -16.38 6.82 -6.67
CA PRO A 116 -16.65 8.15 -6.19
C PRO A 116 -15.91 8.47 -4.88
N THR A 117 -15.47 9.73 -4.73
CA THR A 117 -14.77 10.20 -3.52
C THR A 117 -15.52 9.87 -2.21
N PRO A 118 -16.86 10.00 -2.11
CA PRO A 118 -17.58 9.64 -0.88
C PRO A 118 -17.41 8.16 -0.50
N ASP A 119 -17.43 7.25 -1.48
CA ASP A 119 -17.30 5.82 -1.25
C ASP A 119 -15.88 5.47 -0.81
N VAL A 120 -14.88 6.06 -1.48
CA VAL A 120 -13.47 5.91 -1.09
C VAL A 120 -13.23 6.48 0.31
N THR A 121 -13.79 7.66 0.62
CA THR A 121 -13.64 8.31 1.94
C THR A 121 -14.26 7.45 3.05
N ARG A 122 -15.43 6.86 2.79
CA ARG A 122 -16.06 5.91 3.70
C ARG A 122 -15.21 4.66 3.88
N GLY A 123 -14.67 4.12 2.78
CA GLY A 123 -13.80 2.95 2.80
C GLY A 123 -12.52 3.18 3.59
N LEU A 124 -11.86 4.32 3.42
CA LEU A 124 -10.67 4.70 4.19
C LEU A 124 -10.97 4.82 5.69
N ALA A 125 -12.19 5.19 6.07
CA ALA A 125 -12.59 5.23 7.46
C ALA A 125 -12.61 3.82 8.11
N TRP A 126 -12.70 2.72 7.37
CA TRP A 126 -12.67 1.36 7.95
C TRP A 126 -11.38 1.03 8.71
N ALA A 127 -10.33 1.86 8.60
CA ALA A 127 -9.15 1.78 9.45
C ALA A 127 -9.36 2.26 10.91
N ALA A 128 -10.47 2.93 11.19
CA ALA A 128 -10.85 3.45 12.50
C ALA A 128 -11.95 2.60 13.15
N ASP A 129 -12.29 2.89 14.41
CA ASP A 129 -13.26 2.10 15.17
C ASP A 129 -14.68 2.28 14.63
N ALA A 130 -15.28 1.20 14.13
CA ALA A 130 -16.59 1.26 13.51
C ALA A 130 -17.71 1.65 14.51
N ASP A 131 -17.60 1.17 15.74
CA ASP A 131 -18.63 1.26 16.78
C ASP A 131 -18.53 2.56 17.58
N TYR A 132 -17.34 3.17 17.63
CA TYR A 132 -17.09 4.37 18.41
C TYR A 132 -16.69 5.60 17.59
N GLU A 133 -16.28 5.45 16.33
CA GLU A 133 -15.88 6.58 15.48
C GLU A 133 -16.78 6.67 14.25
N LEU A 134 -16.88 5.61 13.44
CA LEU A 134 -17.58 5.67 12.15
C LEU A 134 -19.09 5.88 12.30
N ILE A 135 -19.70 5.33 13.35
CA ILE A 135 -21.12 5.52 13.65
C ILE A 135 -21.48 7.01 13.80
N HIS A 136 -20.52 7.86 14.18
CA HIS A 136 -20.71 9.30 14.32
C HIS A 136 -20.43 10.08 13.01
N GLY A 137 -20.13 9.39 11.92
CA GLY A 137 -19.95 9.97 10.59
C GLY A 137 -18.63 10.72 10.40
N VAL A 138 -17.65 10.55 11.29
CA VAL A 138 -16.32 11.15 11.14
C VAL A 138 -15.54 10.43 10.05
N SER A 139 -14.96 11.19 9.11
CA SER A 139 -14.07 10.63 8.09
C SER A 139 -12.68 10.40 8.67
N PHE A 140 -11.88 9.55 8.01
CA PHE A 140 -10.48 9.33 8.41
C PHE A 140 -9.67 10.65 8.39
N SER A 141 -9.92 11.52 7.41
CA SER A 141 -9.33 12.87 7.38
C SER A 141 -9.81 13.74 8.55
N GLY A 142 -11.07 13.59 8.96
CA GLY A 142 -11.62 14.26 10.13
C GLY A 142 -10.92 13.83 11.43
N LEU A 143 -10.68 12.52 11.61
CA LEU A 143 -9.91 12.00 12.74
C LEU A 143 -8.50 12.59 12.78
N ASN A 144 -7.81 12.61 11.64
CA ASN A 144 -6.48 13.22 11.55
C ASN A 144 -6.50 14.73 11.84
N ALA A 145 -7.57 15.45 11.47
CA ALA A 145 -7.73 16.86 11.82
C ALA A 145 -7.91 17.08 13.33
N LEU A 146 -8.59 16.17 14.03
CA LEU A 146 -8.69 16.20 15.49
C LEU A 146 -7.33 15.96 16.16
N VAL A 147 -6.55 15.01 15.65
CA VAL A 147 -5.17 14.75 16.12
C VAL A 147 -4.29 15.98 15.88
N MET A 148 -4.36 16.59 14.70
CA MET A 148 -3.63 17.82 14.38
C MET A 148 -3.99 18.95 15.34
N ARG A 149 -5.28 19.20 15.60
CA ARG A 149 -5.72 20.24 16.54
C ARG A 149 -5.19 20.00 17.95
N ASN A 150 -5.30 18.76 18.44
CA ASN A 150 -4.79 18.39 19.76
C ASN A 150 -3.26 18.59 19.87
N TYR A 151 -2.51 18.27 18.81
CA TYR A 151 -1.06 18.51 18.77
C TYR A 151 -0.74 20.01 18.82
N MET A 152 -1.45 20.82 18.03
CA MET A 152 -1.27 22.28 18.01
C MET A 152 -1.53 22.90 19.38
N GLU A 153 -2.62 22.52 20.04
CA GLU A 153 -2.97 22.99 21.39
C GLU A 153 -1.92 22.57 22.43
N LYS A 154 -1.46 21.32 22.37
CA LYS A 154 -0.51 20.78 23.35
C LYS A 154 0.89 21.38 23.25
N TYR A 155 1.35 21.64 22.04
CA TYR A 155 2.74 22.07 21.80
C TYR A 155 2.86 23.53 21.34
N GLY A 156 1.76 24.27 21.25
CA GLY A 156 1.76 25.68 20.85
C GLY A 156 2.13 25.90 19.39
N VAL A 157 1.90 24.90 18.53
CA VAL A 157 2.22 24.98 17.09
C VAL A 157 1.09 25.67 16.34
N SER A 158 1.44 26.66 15.53
CA SER A 158 0.50 27.42 14.70
C SER A 158 0.02 26.63 13.49
N ARG A 159 -1.07 27.08 12.88
CA ARG A 159 -1.58 26.48 11.65
C ARG A 159 -0.63 26.74 10.48
N GLU A 160 0.04 27.89 10.50
CA GLU A 160 1.01 28.34 9.52
C GLU A 160 2.25 27.43 9.52
N GLU A 161 2.75 27.04 10.69
CA GLU A 161 3.83 26.05 10.80
C GLU A 161 3.43 24.69 10.24
N MET A 162 2.19 24.24 10.50
CA MET A 162 1.66 23.02 9.91
C MET A 162 1.52 23.10 8.39
N ALA A 163 1.24 24.28 7.84
CA ALA A 163 1.10 24.51 6.40
C ALA A 163 2.43 24.41 5.64
N ALA A 164 3.58 24.49 6.33
CA ALA A 164 4.89 24.28 5.70
C ALA A 164 5.05 22.83 5.17
N TRP A 165 4.41 21.85 5.81
CA TRP A 165 4.52 20.44 5.44
C TRP A 165 4.03 20.14 4.01
N PRO A 166 2.78 20.47 3.61
CA PRO A 166 2.34 20.22 2.25
C PRO A 166 3.15 20.98 1.20
N VAL A 167 3.66 22.18 1.50
CA VAL A 167 4.54 22.92 0.58
C VAL A 167 5.82 22.14 0.31
N LEU A 168 6.51 21.71 1.38
CA LEU A 168 7.73 20.92 1.28
C LEU A 168 7.49 19.58 0.55
N MET A 169 6.36 18.91 0.83
CA MET A 169 6.04 17.65 0.16
C MET A 169 5.76 17.83 -1.34
N HIS A 170 5.09 18.92 -1.74
CA HIS A 170 4.88 19.23 -3.17
C HIS A 170 6.19 19.58 -3.87
N GLU A 171 7.08 20.34 -3.22
CA GLU A 171 8.40 20.66 -3.76
C GLU A 171 9.25 19.39 -3.98
N ASN A 172 9.28 18.49 -2.99
CA ASN A 172 9.97 17.19 -3.11
C ASN A 172 9.36 16.29 -4.21
N GLY A 173 8.03 16.33 -4.36
CA GLY A 173 7.32 15.55 -5.37
C GLY A 173 7.52 16.08 -6.80
N TYR A 174 7.71 17.39 -6.97
CA TYR A 174 7.72 18.05 -8.28
C TYR A 174 8.76 17.47 -9.26
N HIS A 175 9.93 17.07 -8.75
CA HIS A 175 11.00 16.50 -9.57
C HIS A 175 11.00 14.96 -9.60
N ASN A 176 10.10 14.31 -8.88
CA ASN A 176 10.02 12.85 -8.83
C ASN A 176 9.18 12.33 -10.03
N PRO A 177 9.76 11.53 -10.95
CA PRO A 177 9.02 11.03 -12.12
C PRO A 177 7.85 10.07 -11.77
N TYR A 178 7.80 9.57 -10.53
CA TYR A 178 6.75 8.69 -10.02
C TYR A 178 5.65 9.40 -9.22
N ALA A 179 5.82 10.69 -8.92
CA ALA A 179 4.85 11.50 -8.17
C ALA A 179 3.81 12.17 -9.09
#